data_AF-A0A945NH26-F1
#
_entry.id   AF-A0A945NH26-F1
#
_cell.length_a   1.000
_cell.length_b   1.000
_cell.length_c   1.000
_cell.angle_alpha   90.00
_cell.angle_beta   90.00
_cell.angle_gamma   90.00
#
_symmetry.space_group_name_H-M   'P 1'
#
loop_
_entity.id
_entity.type
_entity.pdbx_description
1 polymer ?
#
loop_
_entity_poly.entity_id
_entity_poly.type
_entity_poly.pdbx_seq_one_letter_code
_entity_poly.pdbx_strand_id
1 'polypeptide(L)'
;IPSGGADATAAKKSVRPCYFGDGFVDVQVYDGSKLAADNEITGPAIIEETTTTVVIPENYNCLVNANKNYVLTRKVAKKVTAENPAQGRQEKINA
;
A
#
# COMPACT_ATOMS: atom_id res chain seq x y z
N ILE A 1 23.03 1.18 -3.50
CA ILE A 1 22.91 1.58 -2.07
C ILE A 1 22.90 0.32 -1.20
N PRO A 2 23.34 0.39 0.09
CA PRO A 2 23.30 -0.76 1.00
C PRO A 2 21.87 -1.27 1.24
N SER A 3 21.74 -2.57 1.54
CA SER A 3 20.47 -3.17 1.97
C SER A 3 20.14 -2.75 3.40
N GLY A 4 18.87 -2.42 3.63
CA GLY A 4 18.29 -2.19 4.96
C GLY A 4 17.23 -3.21 5.36
N GLY A 5 17.02 -4.24 4.53
CA GLY A 5 15.89 -5.17 4.64
C GLY A 5 14.55 -4.52 4.29
N ALA A 6 13.46 -5.27 4.50
CA ALA A 6 12.11 -4.85 4.11
C ALA A 6 11.57 -3.64 4.90
N ASP A 7 12.05 -3.43 6.14
CA ASP A 7 11.51 -2.40 7.02
C ASP A 7 11.97 -0.99 6.62
N ALA A 8 11.01 -0.15 6.22
CA ALA A 8 11.21 1.24 5.85
C ALA A 8 10.91 2.24 6.99
N THR A 9 10.67 1.79 8.23
CA THR A 9 10.25 2.66 9.35
C THR A 9 11.22 3.81 9.63
N ALA A 10 12.53 3.58 9.50
CA ALA A 10 13.56 4.60 9.69
C ALA A 10 13.45 5.80 8.73
N ALA A 11 12.76 5.62 7.59
CA ALA A 11 12.53 6.66 6.60
C ALA A 11 11.19 7.38 6.76
N LYS A 12 10.33 7.01 7.72
CA LYS A 12 9.07 7.71 7.96
C LYS A 12 9.33 9.18 8.34
N LYS A 13 8.67 10.09 7.63
CA LYS A 13 8.85 11.55 7.75
C LYS A 13 7.65 12.22 8.42
N SER A 14 6.45 11.95 7.93
CA SER A 14 5.19 12.53 8.41
C SER A 14 3.98 11.73 7.94
N VAL A 15 2.80 12.05 8.46
CA VAL A 15 1.51 11.59 7.90
C VAL A 15 0.78 12.82 7.37
N ARG A 16 0.18 12.73 6.18
CA ARG A 16 -0.55 13.84 5.55
C ARG A 16 -1.89 13.39 4.98
N PRO A 17 -2.97 14.18 5.15
CA PRO A 17 -4.20 13.95 4.41
C PRO A 17 -3.96 14.22 2.92
N CYS A 18 -4.24 13.24 2.08
CA CYS A 18 -4.11 13.33 0.63
C CYS A 18 -5.39 12.83 -0.03
N TYR A 19 -5.80 13.47 -1.13
CA TYR A 19 -7.02 13.11 -1.84
C TYR A 19 -6.74 11.96 -2.81
N PHE A 20 -7.35 10.79 -2.56
CA PHE A 20 -7.28 9.60 -3.41
C PHE A 20 -8.69 9.12 -3.71
N GLY A 21 -8.96 8.80 -4.99
CA GLY A 21 -10.30 8.42 -5.43
C GLY A 21 -11.31 9.53 -5.15
N ASP A 22 -12.15 9.30 -4.15
CA ASP A 22 -13.33 10.06 -3.81
C ASP A 22 -13.25 10.73 -2.42
N GLY A 23 -12.10 10.64 -1.73
CA GLY A 23 -11.92 11.26 -0.41
C GLY A 23 -10.48 11.53 0.01
N PHE A 24 -10.33 12.23 1.13
CA PHE A 24 -9.05 12.38 1.81
C PHE A 24 -8.74 11.13 2.64
N VAL A 25 -7.50 10.65 2.52
CA VAL A 25 -6.95 9.56 3.33
C VAL A 25 -5.64 10.03 3.96
N ASP A 26 -5.37 9.58 5.19
CA ASP A 26 -4.10 9.83 5.85
C ASP A 26 -3.01 8.93 5.26
N VAL A 27 -1.99 9.55 4.69
CA VAL A 27 -0.93 8.87 3.94
C VAL A 27 0.41 9.02 4.63
N GLN A 28 1.11 7.91 4.83
CA GLN A 28 2.49 7.93 5.32
C GLN A 28 3.41 8.50 4.25
N VAL A 29 4.19 9.51 4.65
CA VAL A 29 5.25 10.12 3.84
C VAL A 29 6.59 9.58 4.31
N TYR A 30 7.43 9.19 3.35
CA TYR A 30 8.80 8.72 3.56
C TYR A 30 9.80 9.74 3.00
N ASP A 31 10.91 9.90 3.69
CA ASP A 31 12.08 10.64 3.23
C ASP A 31 12.94 9.73 2.34
N GLY A 32 12.95 9.98 1.03
CA GLY A 32 13.67 9.19 0.04
C GLY A 32 15.19 9.19 0.24
N SER A 33 15.74 10.18 0.96
CA SER A 33 17.16 10.19 1.31
C SER A 33 17.54 9.11 2.33
N LYS A 34 16.56 8.64 3.12
CA LYS A 34 16.74 7.64 4.19
C LYS A 34 16.37 6.22 3.78
N LEU A 35 15.78 6.03 2.60
CA LEU A 35 15.43 4.70 2.10
C LEU A 35 16.68 3.91 1.69
N ALA A 36 16.71 2.64 2.10
CA ALA A 36 17.76 1.69 1.78
C ALA A 36 17.28 0.67 0.73
N ALA A 37 18.20 -0.09 0.14
CA ALA A 37 17.80 -1.19 -0.73
C ALA A 37 17.00 -2.24 0.06
N ASP A 38 16.11 -2.92 -0.65
CA ASP A 38 15.16 -3.92 -0.18
C ASP A 38 14.02 -3.39 0.69
N ASN A 39 13.99 -2.08 0.99
CA ASN A 39 12.84 -1.47 1.68
C ASN A 39 11.56 -1.67 0.86
N GLU A 40 10.49 -2.08 1.56
CA GLU A 40 9.17 -2.27 0.99
C GLU A 40 8.18 -1.25 1.56
N ILE A 41 7.41 -0.63 0.68
CA ILE A 41 6.39 0.35 1.04
C ILE A 41 5.07 -0.05 0.40
N THR A 42 4.06 -0.29 1.24
CA THR A 42 2.69 -0.55 0.81
C THR A 42 1.92 0.76 0.63
N GLY A 43 1.27 0.95 -0.52
CA GLY A 43 0.40 2.11 -0.73
C GLY A 43 -0.93 2.01 0.04
N PRO A 44 -1.62 3.14 0.29
CA PRO A 44 -1.28 4.49 -0.18
C PRO A 44 -0.11 5.10 0.61
N ALA A 45 0.88 5.63 -0.10
CA ALA A 45 2.09 6.21 0.47
C ALA A 45 2.69 7.29 -0.46
N ILE A 46 3.51 8.18 0.10
CA ILE A 46 4.31 9.15 -0.66
C ILE A 46 5.78 9.00 -0.27
N ILE A 47 6.67 9.03 -1.25
CA ILE A 47 8.11 9.21 -1.03
C ILE A 47 8.49 10.60 -1.53
N GLU A 48 9.13 11.39 -0.68
CA GLU A 48 9.68 12.69 -1.05
C GLU A 48 11.19 12.59 -1.21
N GLU A 49 11.67 12.87 -2.40
CA GLU A 49 13.08 13.12 -2.69
C GLU A 49 13.32 14.63 -2.78
N THR A 50 14.58 15.05 -2.80
CA THR A 50 14.94 16.48 -2.93
C THR A 50 14.34 17.13 -4.17
N THR A 51 14.20 16.39 -5.28
CA THR A 51 13.77 16.93 -6.59
C THR A 51 12.57 16.22 -7.20
N THR A 52 12.00 15.22 -6.51
CA THR A 52 10.85 14.45 -7.02
C THR A 52 9.94 13.98 -5.89
N THR A 53 8.72 13.62 -6.25
CA THR A 53 7.73 13.05 -5.33
C THR A 53 7.12 11.82 -5.98
N VAL A 54 7.29 10.67 -5.36
CA VAL A 54 6.73 9.39 -5.83
C VAL A 54 5.43 9.13 -5.08
N VAL A 55 4.35 9.01 -5.82
CA VAL A 55 3.05 8.60 -5.30
C VAL A 55 2.93 7.09 -5.45
N ILE A 56 2.63 6.38 -4.36
CA ILE A 56 2.34 4.95 -4.33
C ILE A 56 0.85 4.78 -4.08
N PRO A 57 0.03 4.47 -5.10
CA PRO A 57 -1.41 4.31 -4.93
C PRO A 57 -1.77 3.08 -4.08
N GLU A 58 -3.00 3.04 -3.57
CA GLU A 58 -3.50 1.98 -2.69
C GLU A 58 -3.31 0.55 -3.26
N ASN A 59 -3.46 0.39 -4.57
CA ASN A 59 -3.32 -0.91 -5.23
C ASN A 59 -1.88 -1.23 -5.68
N TYR A 60 -0.86 -0.57 -5.12
CA TYR A 60 0.54 -0.83 -5.41
C TYR A 60 1.37 -1.09 -4.16
N ASN A 61 2.42 -1.89 -4.34
CA ASN A 61 3.58 -1.94 -3.45
C ASN A 61 4.77 -1.33 -4.19
N CYS A 62 5.68 -0.72 -3.45
CA CYS A 62 6.94 -0.19 -3.96
C CYS A 62 8.11 -0.92 -3.29
N LEU A 63 9.04 -1.40 -4.10
CA LEU A 63 10.33 -1.94 -3.65
C LEU A 63 11.44 -0.95 -4.04
N VAL A 64 12.33 -0.62 -3.11
CA VAL A 64 13.56 0.10 -3.40
C VAL A 64 14.64 -0.91 -3.76
N ASN A 65 15.07 -0.96 -5.02
CA ASN A 65 16.10 -1.90 -5.42
C ASN A 65 17.53 -1.38 -5.11
N ALA A 66 18.54 -2.23 -5.33
CA ALA A 66 19.96 -1.90 -5.08
C ALA A 66 20.46 -0.64 -5.82
N ASN A 67 19.84 -0.27 -6.95
CA ASN A 67 20.19 0.91 -7.74
C ASN A 67 19.47 2.19 -7.29
N LYS A 68 18.70 2.14 -6.19
CA LYS A 68 17.81 3.22 -5.72
C LYS A 68 16.69 3.56 -6.73
N ASN A 69 16.24 2.56 -7.50
CA ASN A 69 15.02 2.69 -8.29
C ASN A 69 13.80 2.29 -7.45
N TYR A 70 12.69 3.00 -7.66
CA TYR A 70 11.39 2.69 -7.09
C TYR A 70 10.60 1.78 -8.04
N VAL A 71 10.46 0.50 -7.67
CA VAL A 71 9.77 -0.50 -8.49
C VAL A 71 8.35 -0.69 -7.97
N LEU A 72 7.38 -0.12 -8.68
CA LEU A 72 5.96 -0.24 -8.33
C LEU A 72 5.37 -1.51 -8.94
N THR A 73 4.82 -2.37 -8.08
CA THR A 73 4.08 -3.57 -8.49
C THR A 73 2.62 -3.44 -8.10
N ARG A 74 1.71 -3.63 -9.07
CA ARG A 74 0.28 -3.62 -8.80
C ARG A 74 -0.10 -4.86 -7.98
N LYS A 75 -0.78 -4.65 -6.85
CA LYS A 75 -1.40 -5.71 -6.05
C LYS A 75 -2.46 -6.38 -6.94
N VAL A 76 -2.35 -7.70 -7.13
CA VAL A 76 -3.39 -8.47 -7.81
C VAL A 76 -4.61 -8.48 -6.89
N ALA A 77 -5.80 -8.19 -7.42
CA ALA A 77 -7.02 -8.26 -6.63
C ALA A 77 -7.17 -9.69 -6.07
N LYS A 78 -7.31 -9.82 -4.75
CA LYS A 78 -7.80 -11.08 -4.18
C LYS A 78 -9.16 -11.35 -4.82
N LYS A 79 -9.35 -12.51 -5.44
CA LYS A 79 -10.69 -12.98 -5.80
C LYS A 79 -11.52 -12.95 -4.52
N VAL A 80 -12.55 -12.11 -4.50
CA VAL A 80 -13.59 -12.21 -3.48
C VAL A 80 -14.29 -13.53 -3.77
N THR A 81 -13.99 -14.57 -2.99
CA THR A 81 -14.83 -15.77 -2.94
C THR A 81 -16.13 -15.32 -2.30
N ALA A 82 -17.18 -15.14 -3.11
CA ALA A 82 -18.51 -14.91 -2.59
C ALA A 82 -18.91 -16.14 -1.74
N GLU A 83 -19.09 -15.95 -0.44
CA GLU A 83 -19.87 -16.90 0.36
C GLU A 83 -21.32 -16.85 -0.16
N ASN A 84 -21.83 -18.02 -0.54
CA ASN A 84 -23.15 -18.21 -1.13
C ASN A 84 -24.27 -17.97 -0.08
N PRO A 85 -25.18 -17.00 -0.24
CA PRO A 85 -26.24 -16.75 0.74
C PRO A 85 -27.47 -17.66 0.59
N ALA A 86 -27.39 -18.80 -0.11
CA ALA A 86 -28.54 -19.67 -0.37
C ALA A 86 -28.60 -20.93 0.52
N GLN A 87 -28.58 -20.79 1.85
CA GLN A 87 -29.11 -21.84 2.75
C GLN A 87 -29.77 -21.18 3.98
N GLY A 88 -31.10 -21.07 3.95
CA GLY A 88 -31.85 -20.55 5.10
C GLY A 88 -33.30 -20.12 4.84
N ARG A 89 -34.06 -20.83 4.00
CA ARG A 89 -35.53 -20.76 4.06
C ARG A 89 -36.06 -22.15 4.34
N GLN A 90 -36.09 -22.52 5.61
CA GLN A 90 -36.90 -23.65 6.06
C GLN A 90 -38.36 -23.18 6.10
N GLU A 91 -39.19 -23.81 5.28
CA GLU A 91 -40.63 -23.63 5.27
C GLU A 91 -41.22 -24.04 6.63
N LYS A 92 -42.05 -23.17 7.20
CA LYS A 92 -42.88 -23.51 8.35
C LYS A 92 -43.96 -24.49 7.88
N ILE A 93 -43.88 -25.73 8.33
CA ILE A 93 -44.99 -26.68 8.26
C ILE A 93 -45.63 -26.76 9.65
N ASN A 94 -46.94 -26.56 9.68
CA ASN A 94 -47.80 -26.53 10.85
C ASN A 94 -47.82 -27.86 11.63
N ALA A 95 -47.97 -27.75 12.96
CA ALA A 95 -48.70 -28.68 13.81
C ALA A 95 -49.45 -27.86 14.86
#